data_AF-A0A807LKA3-F1
#
_entry.id   AF-A0A807LKA3-F1
#
_cell.length_a   1.000
_cell.length_b   1.000
_cell.length_c   1.000
_cell.angle_alpha   90.00
_cell.angle_beta   90.00
_cell.angle_gamma   90.00
#
_symmetry.space_group_name_H-M   'P 1'
#
loop_
_entity.id
_entity.type
_entity.pdbx_description
1 polymer ?
#
loop_
_entity_poly.entity_id
_entity_poly.type
_entity_poly.pdbx_seq_one_letter_code
_entity_poly.pdbx_strand_id
1 'polypeptide(L)'
;MRRHPLPDNDIITDDGSTELQQAFSLLLPIRRQRLRRCERLQRQAEQALRETQRQSAEAEQQLAAAQQHYQQLRESFAEHHQSGLQKQERLVEGLTEERQASDAVSGQRHQLQQCRTQQVTQQQQVQHAQQQTQARLRDVEKLEYLMEHSEALR
;
A
#
# COMPACT_ATOMS: atom_id res chain seq x y z
N MET A 1 -20.73 -23.37 -50.48
CA MET A 1 -21.14 -21.94 -50.41
C MET A 1 -22.41 -21.82 -49.59
N ARG A 2 -22.32 -21.84 -48.25
CA ARG A 2 -23.47 -21.57 -47.37
C ARG A 2 -23.51 -20.07 -47.11
N ARG A 3 -24.51 -19.38 -47.66
CA ARG A 3 -24.82 -17.99 -47.31
C ARG A 3 -25.49 -18.02 -45.95
N HIS A 4 -24.81 -17.49 -44.93
CA HIS A 4 -25.47 -17.13 -43.69
C HIS A 4 -26.36 -15.91 -44.00
N PRO A 5 -27.68 -15.98 -43.73
CA PRO A 5 -28.49 -14.77 -43.77
C PRO A 5 -27.96 -13.86 -42.67
N LEU A 6 -27.65 -12.60 -43.02
CA LEU A 6 -27.48 -11.57 -42.02
C LEU A 6 -28.79 -11.50 -41.23
N PRO A 7 -28.76 -11.45 -39.89
CA PRO A 7 -29.97 -11.18 -39.14
C PRO A 7 -30.44 -9.79 -39.56
N ASP A 8 -31.71 -9.74 -39.96
CA ASP A 8 -32.42 -8.50 -40.23
C ASP A 8 -32.16 -7.52 -39.08
N ASN A 9 -31.83 -6.28 -39.44
CA ASN A 9 -31.86 -5.17 -38.50
C ASN A 9 -33.30 -5.07 -37.98
N ASP A 10 -33.58 -5.71 -36.85
CA ASP A 10 -34.71 -5.37 -36.01
C ASP A 10 -34.59 -3.88 -35.73
N ILE A 11 -35.44 -3.11 -36.40
CA ILE A 11 -35.63 -1.69 -36.18
C ILE A 11 -35.89 -1.57 -34.68
N ILE A 12 -34.93 -1.00 -33.96
CA ILE A 12 -35.07 -0.67 -32.54
C ILE A 12 -36.33 0.19 -32.46
N THR A 13 -37.41 -0.38 -31.93
CA THR A 13 -38.64 0.35 -31.66
C THR A 13 -38.30 1.49 -30.70
N ASP A 14 -38.92 2.65 -30.90
CA ASP A 14 -38.67 3.88 -30.13
C ASP A 14 -38.72 3.65 -28.60
N ASP A 15 -39.59 2.71 -28.16
CA ASP A 15 -39.70 2.19 -26.79
C ASP A 15 -38.37 1.64 -26.24
N GLY A 16 -37.66 0.79 -27.00
CA GLY A 16 -36.40 0.20 -26.58
C GLY A 16 -35.27 1.24 -26.43
N SER A 17 -35.32 2.32 -27.21
CA SER A 17 -34.38 3.45 -27.07
C SER A 17 -34.63 4.23 -25.77
N THR A 18 -35.90 4.40 -25.38
CA THR A 18 -36.29 5.11 -24.16
C THR A 18 -35.99 4.29 -22.90
N GLU A 19 -36.24 2.99 -22.90
CA GLU A 19 -35.87 2.09 -21.79
C GLU A 19 -34.36 2.05 -21.57
N LEU A 20 -33.57 2.03 -22.66
CA LEU A 20 -32.11 2.02 -22.62
C LEU A 20 -31.55 3.35 -22.08
N GLN A 21 -32.12 4.49 -22.46
CA GLN A 21 -31.77 5.78 -21.86
C GLN A 21 -32.15 5.87 -20.38
N GLN A 22 -33.32 5.36 -19.98
CA GLN A 22 -33.70 5.28 -18.57
C GLN A 22 -32.72 4.41 -17.78
N ALA A 23 -32.32 3.25 -18.32
CA ALA A 23 -31.32 2.38 -17.70
C ALA A 23 -29.96 3.11 -17.53
N PHE A 24 -29.50 3.86 -18.54
CA PHE A 24 -28.28 4.65 -18.42
C PHE A 24 -28.38 5.78 -17.39
N SER A 25 -29.50 6.49 -17.34
CA SER A 25 -29.75 7.55 -16.35
C SER A 25 -29.68 7.05 -14.91
N LEU A 26 -30.07 5.78 -14.69
CA LEU A 26 -29.97 5.10 -13.40
C LEU A 26 -28.56 4.57 -13.12
N LEU A 27 -27.90 3.97 -14.12
CA LEU A 27 -26.61 3.30 -13.94
C LEU A 27 -25.42 4.27 -13.81
N LEU A 28 -25.43 5.39 -14.55
CA LEU A 28 -24.34 6.36 -14.52
C LEU A 28 -24.04 6.90 -13.11
N PRO A 29 -25.01 7.42 -12.33
CA PRO A 29 -24.74 7.90 -10.98
C PRO A 29 -24.23 6.79 -10.05
N ILE A 30 -24.74 5.57 -10.18
CA ILE A 30 -24.28 4.41 -9.39
C ILE A 30 -22.81 4.10 -9.70
N ARG A 31 -22.41 4.08 -10.98
CA ARG A 31 -21.02 3.82 -11.38
C ARG A 31 -20.08 4.93 -10.94
N ARG A 32 -20.47 6.20 -11.10
CA ARG A 32 -19.70 7.35 -10.60
C ARG A 32 -19.55 7.31 -9.07
N GLN A 33 -20.59 6.92 -8.33
CA GLN A 33 -20.50 6.74 -6.89
C GLN A 33 -19.51 5.62 -6.51
N ARG A 34 -19.54 4.49 -7.23
CA ARG A 34 -18.58 3.39 -7.03
C ARG A 34 -17.16 3.83 -7.33
N LEU A 35 -16.93 4.57 -8.41
CA LEU A 35 -15.62 5.15 -8.75
C LEU A 35 -15.10 6.02 -7.61
N ARG A 36 -15.89 7.00 -7.15
CA ARG A 36 -15.53 7.89 -6.02
C ARG A 36 -15.19 7.10 -4.76
N ARG A 37 -15.91 6.01 -4.49
CA ARG A 37 -15.61 5.12 -3.35
C ARG A 37 -14.25 4.44 -3.52
N CYS A 38 -13.95 3.92 -4.71
CA CYS A 38 -12.65 3.31 -5.01
C CYS A 38 -11.51 4.32 -4.92
N GLU A 39 -11.68 5.53 -5.47
CA GLU A 39 -10.69 6.61 -5.36
C GLU A 39 -10.40 6.98 -3.90
N ARG A 40 -11.44 7.03 -3.04
CA ARG A 40 -11.25 7.27 -1.61
C ARG A 40 -10.48 6.15 -0.95
N LEU A 41 -10.78 4.90 -1.27
CA LEU A 41 -10.05 3.73 -0.74
C LEU A 41 -8.59 3.73 -1.22
N GLN A 42 -8.33 4.10 -2.47
CA GLN A 42 -6.98 4.26 -3.00
C GLN A 42 -6.21 5.33 -2.21
N ARG A 43 -6.80 6.52 -1.99
CA ARG A 43 -6.17 7.58 -1.19
C ARG A 43 -5.85 7.12 0.23
N GLN A 44 -6.76 6.37 0.87
CA GLN A 44 -6.54 5.81 2.20
C GLN A 44 -5.39 4.79 2.22
N ALA A 45 -5.34 3.90 1.24
CA ALA A 45 -4.24 2.93 1.11
C ALA A 45 -2.89 3.64 0.88
N GLU A 46 -2.88 4.68 0.04
CA GLU A 46 -1.67 5.48 -0.22
C GLU A 46 -1.21 6.24 1.03
N GLN A 47 -2.14 6.77 1.84
CA GLN A 47 -1.83 7.39 3.12
C GLN A 47 -1.23 6.38 4.10
N ALA A 48 -1.85 5.21 4.24
CA ALA A 48 -1.34 4.15 5.11
C ALA A 48 0.06 3.68 4.69
N LEU A 49 0.33 3.55 3.39
CA LEU A 49 1.66 3.23 2.88
C LEU A 49 2.70 4.31 3.26
N ARG A 50 2.36 5.60 3.14
CA ARG A 50 3.26 6.70 3.54
C ARG A 50 3.56 6.68 5.03
N GLU A 51 2.56 6.37 5.86
CA GLU A 51 2.75 6.23 7.30
C GLU A 51 3.69 5.07 7.64
N THR A 52 3.51 3.91 7.02
CA THR A 52 4.43 2.77 7.22
C THR A 52 5.83 3.05 6.67
N GLN A 53 5.95 3.83 5.59
CA GLN A 53 7.24 4.31 5.08
C GLN A 53 7.96 5.19 6.09
N ARG A 54 7.25 6.14 6.71
CA ARG A 54 7.78 6.99 7.76
C ARG A 54 8.22 6.18 8.98
N GLN A 55 7.38 5.27 9.47
CA GLN A 55 7.70 4.42 10.62
C GLN A 55 8.95 3.56 10.39
N SER A 56 9.11 3.02 9.18
CA SER A 56 10.31 2.26 8.83
C SER A 56 11.56 3.14 8.82
N ALA A 57 11.49 4.35 8.27
CA ALA A 57 12.60 5.30 8.30
C ALA A 57 13.00 5.69 9.74
N GLU A 58 12.02 5.89 10.62
CA GLU A 58 12.25 6.13 12.05
C GLU A 58 12.89 4.90 12.73
N ALA A 59 12.44 3.68 12.40
CA ALA A 59 13.04 2.44 12.90
C ALA A 59 14.49 2.23 12.41
N GLU A 60 14.80 2.61 11.16
CA GLU A 60 16.16 2.57 10.62
C GLU A 60 17.10 3.54 11.37
N GLN A 61 16.62 4.74 11.69
CA GLN A 61 17.36 5.71 12.49
C GLN A 61 17.61 5.20 13.92
N GLN A 62 16.60 4.61 14.56
CA GLN A 62 16.75 4.01 15.88
C GLN A 62 17.78 2.88 15.88
N LEU A 63 17.71 2.01 14.86
CA LEU A 63 18.67 0.92 14.68
C LEU A 63 20.12 1.44 14.52
N ALA A 64 20.31 2.48 13.71
CA ALA A 64 21.63 3.10 13.55
C ALA A 64 22.15 3.67 14.88
N ALA A 65 21.28 4.35 15.64
CA ALA A 65 21.63 4.91 16.94
C ALA A 65 22.01 3.83 17.96
N ALA A 66 21.27 2.72 18.05
CA ALA A 66 21.63 1.64 18.96
C ALA A 66 22.90 0.90 18.54
N GLN A 67 23.13 0.74 17.24
CA GLN A 67 24.39 0.16 16.75
C GLN A 67 25.59 1.03 17.11
N GLN A 68 25.47 2.35 16.96
CA GLN A 68 26.51 3.28 17.38
C GLN A 68 26.72 3.25 18.89
N HIS A 69 25.65 3.24 19.69
CA HIS A 69 25.75 3.15 21.15
C HIS A 69 26.43 1.84 21.58
N TYR A 70 26.06 0.71 20.97
CA TYR A 70 26.70 -0.59 21.22
C TYR A 70 28.19 -0.58 20.87
N GLN A 71 28.58 0.02 19.74
CA GLN A 71 29.99 0.16 19.35
C GLN A 71 30.78 1.00 20.35
N GLN A 72 30.26 2.16 20.75
CA GLN A 72 30.90 3.04 21.74
C GLN A 72 31.05 2.34 23.10
N LEU A 73 30.03 1.61 23.54
CA LEU A 73 30.08 0.83 24.77
C LEU A 73 31.20 -0.22 24.70
N ARG A 74 31.27 -0.95 23.58
CA ARG A 74 32.29 -1.98 23.37
C ARG A 74 33.71 -1.42 23.28
N GLU A 75 33.89 -0.27 22.63
CA GLU A 75 35.18 0.44 22.57
C GLU A 75 35.60 0.91 23.97
N SER A 76 34.70 1.56 24.70
CA SER A 76 34.98 2.01 26.07
C SER A 76 35.32 0.83 26.98
N PHE A 77 34.59 -0.29 26.90
CA PHE A 77 34.92 -1.51 27.63
C PHE A 77 36.33 -1.99 27.27
N ALA A 78 36.67 -2.14 25.99
CA ALA A 78 37.99 -2.57 25.56
C ALA A 78 39.12 -1.67 26.09
N GLU A 79 38.96 -0.34 26.05
CA GLU A 79 39.93 0.62 26.59
C GLU A 79 40.15 0.45 28.10
N HIS A 80 39.07 0.31 28.88
CA HIS A 80 39.16 0.18 30.34
C HIS A 80 39.75 -1.17 30.79
N HIS A 81 39.55 -2.23 29.99
CA HIS A 81 39.94 -3.60 30.36
C HIS A 81 41.33 -4.02 29.85
N GLN A 82 41.94 -3.29 28.89
CA GLN A 82 43.27 -3.61 28.38
C GLN A 82 44.43 -3.20 29.32
N SER A 83 44.20 -2.33 30.31
CA SER A 83 45.28 -1.66 31.04
C SER A 83 45.42 -1.99 32.54
N GLY A 84 44.70 -2.97 33.11
CA GLY A 84 44.97 -3.34 34.51
C GLY A 84 44.04 -4.36 35.19
N LEU A 85 44.37 -4.69 36.44
CA LEU A 85 43.56 -5.50 37.36
C LEU A 85 42.27 -4.75 37.72
N GLN A 86 41.15 -5.19 37.16
CA GLN A 86 39.83 -4.67 37.51
C GLN A 86 39.13 -5.49 38.59
N LYS A 87 38.29 -4.83 39.38
CA LYS A 87 37.36 -5.51 40.29
C LYS A 87 36.35 -6.31 39.48
N GLN A 88 36.08 -7.54 39.91
CA GLN A 88 35.12 -8.45 39.27
C GLN A 88 33.73 -7.83 39.09
N GLU A 89 33.27 -7.02 40.05
CA GLU A 89 31.97 -6.33 40.00
C GLU A 89 31.83 -5.46 38.74
N ARG A 90 32.86 -4.67 38.40
CA ARG A 90 32.86 -3.80 37.22
C ARG A 90 32.87 -4.57 35.90
N LEU A 91 33.55 -5.72 35.87
CA LEU A 91 33.54 -6.62 34.72
C LEU A 91 32.13 -7.19 34.49
N VAL A 92 31.43 -7.59 35.55
CA VAL A 92 30.08 -8.12 35.46
C VAL A 92 29.10 -7.02 35.02
N GLU A 93 29.19 -5.82 35.59
CA GLU A 93 28.38 -4.66 35.20
C GLU A 93 28.55 -4.34 33.71
N GLY A 94 29.78 -4.19 33.21
CA GLY A 94 30.01 -3.88 31.80
C GLY A 94 29.53 -4.99 30.84
N LEU A 95 29.68 -6.27 31.22
CA LEU A 95 29.11 -7.38 30.44
C LEU A 95 27.58 -7.37 30.43
N THR A 96 26.94 -6.98 31.53
CA THR A 96 25.48 -6.84 31.57
C THR A 96 24.98 -5.69 30.70
N GLU A 97 25.68 -4.55 30.70
CA GLU A 97 25.38 -3.41 29.83
C GLU A 97 25.57 -3.77 28.35
N GLU A 98 26.66 -4.47 28.01
CA GLU A 98 26.91 -4.94 26.64
C GLU A 98 25.79 -5.86 26.16
N ARG A 99 25.36 -6.79 27.03
CA ARG A 99 24.27 -7.71 26.70
C ARG A 99 22.96 -6.96 26.48
N GLN A 100 22.61 -6.00 27.34
CA GLN A 100 21.41 -5.18 27.18
C GLN A 100 21.44 -4.37 25.87
N ALA A 101 22.59 -3.78 25.53
CA ALA A 101 22.75 -3.04 24.28
C ALA A 101 22.65 -3.95 23.05
N SER A 102 23.21 -5.16 23.11
CA SER A 102 23.08 -6.18 22.06
C SER A 102 21.63 -6.64 21.88
N ASP A 103 20.91 -6.86 22.98
CA ASP A 103 19.48 -7.21 22.97
C ASP A 103 18.64 -6.06 22.38
N ALA A 104 18.96 -4.80 22.70
CA ALA A 104 18.31 -3.62 22.13
C ALA A 104 18.52 -3.52 20.60
N VAL A 105 19.74 -3.73 20.10
CA VAL A 105 20.03 -3.78 18.67
C VAL A 105 19.23 -4.90 17.99
N SER A 106 19.17 -6.07 18.60
CA SER A 106 18.42 -7.22 18.09
C SER A 106 16.91 -6.93 18.04
N GLY A 107 16.37 -6.31 19.08
CA GLY A 107 14.97 -5.86 19.13
C GLY A 107 14.62 -4.86 18.03
N GLN A 108 15.48 -3.85 17.82
CA GLN A 108 15.27 -2.85 16.77
C GLN A 108 15.41 -3.44 15.36
N ARG A 109 16.31 -4.41 15.15
CA ARG A 109 16.37 -5.17 13.87
C ARG A 109 15.06 -5.90 13.60
N HIS A 110 14.50 -6.53 14.63
CA HIS A 110 13.22 -7.23 14.51
C HIS A 110 12.09 -6.26 14.17
N GLN A 111 12.01 -5.12 14.86
CA GLN A 111 11.04 -4.06 14.56
C GLN A 111 11.16 -3.56 13.11
N LEU A 112 12.38 -3.30 12.64
CA LEU A 112 12.62 -2.89 11.25
C LEU A 112 12.13 -3.96 10.24
N GLN A 113 12.38 -5.24 10.54
CA GLN A 113 11.90 -6.34 9.69
C GLN A 113 10.36 -6.42 9.67
N GLN A 114 9.70 -6.19 10.80
CA GLN A 114 8.24 -6.11 10.87
C GLN A 114 7.72 -4.94 10.03
N CYS A 115 8.31 -3.74 10.16
CA CYS A 115 7.96 -2.57 9.35
C CYS A 115 8.12 -2.86 7.85
N ARG A 116 9.21 -3.50 7.42
CA ARG A 116 9.42 -3.88 6.01
C ARG A 116 8.37 -4.85 5.50
N THR A 117 8.00 -5.84 6.31
CA THR A 117 6.92 -6.78 5.96
C THR A 117 5.59 -6.03 5.78
N GLN A 118 5.27 -5.12 6.71
CA GLN A 118 4.06 -4.29 6.61
C GLN A 118 4.09 -3.38 5.37
N GLN A 119 5.23 -2.79 5.03
CA GLN A 119 5.38 -1.97 3.81
C GLN A 119 5.04 -2.76 2.55
N VAL A 120 5.52 -4.01 2.44
CA VAL A 120 5.21 -4.88 1.30
C VAL A 120 3.71 -5.13 1.21
N THR A 121 3.06 -5.43 2.34
CA THR A 121 1.60 -5.61 2.39
C THR A 121 0.85 -4.34 1.97
N GLN A 122 1.24 -3.17 2.49
CA GLN A 122 0.60 -1.90 2.13
C GLN A 122 0.82 -1.53 0.66
N GLN A 123 1.99 -1.83 0.11
CA GLN A 123 2.28 -1.62 -1.30
C GLN A 123 1.36 -2.46 -2.20
N GLN A 124 1.10 -3.72 -1.82
CA GLN A 124 0.16 -4.59 -2.52
C GLN A 124 -1.28 -4.07 -2.43
N GLN A 125 -1.68 -3.56 -1.27
CA GLN A 125 -3.01 -2.96 -1.10
C GLN A 125 -3.22 -1.73 -1.98
N VAL A 126 -2.20 -0.86 -2.08
CA VAL A 126 -2.22 0.30 -2.99
C VAL A 126 -2.37 -0.15 -4.45
N GLN A 127 -1.57 -1.13 -4.89
CA GLN A 127 -1.65 -1.65 -6.25
C GLN A 127 -3.04 -2.22 -6.56
N HIS A 128 -3.60 -3.00 -5.64
CA HIS A 128 -4.95 -3.55 -5.79
C HIS A 128 -6.02 -2.45 -5.84
N ALA A 129 -5.94 -1.44 -4.97
CA ALA A 129 -6.87 -0.31 -4.97
C ALA A 129 -6.78 0.52 -6.26
N GLN A 130 -5.57 0.70 -6.81
CA GLN A 130 -5.35 1.36 -8.10
C GLN A 130 -5.98 0.57 -9.26
N GLN A 131 -5.77 -0.75 -9.31
CA GLN A 131 -6.38 -1.62 -10.32
C GLN A 131 -7.91 -1.56 -10.28
N GLN A 132 -8.49 -1.60 -9.08
CA GLN A 132 -9.94 -1.47 -8.91
C GLN A 132 -10.45 -0.10 -9.38
N THR A 133 -9.74 0.98 -9.06
CA THR A 133 -10.10 2.34 -9.49
C THR A 133 -10.06 2.46 -11.01
N GLN A 134 -9.02 1.94 -11.67
CA GLN A 134 -8.94 1.90 -13.13
C GLN A 134 -10.06 1.08 -13.76
N ALA A 135 -10.41 -0.08 -13.20
CA ALA A 135 -11.54 -0.87 -13.69
C ALA A 135 -12.86 -0.10 -13.58
N ARG A 136 -13.07 0.64 -12.48
CA ARG A 136 -14.27 1.48 -12.30
C ARG A 136 -14.29 2.71 -13.18
N LEU A 137 -13.14 3.28 -13.49
CA LEU A 137 -13.04 4.38 -14.45
C LEU A 137 -13.47 3.90 -15.84
N ARG A 138 -12.92 2.77 -16.31
CA ARG A 138 -13.33 2.15 -17.59
C ARG A 138 -14.81 1.80 -17.64
N ASP A 139 -15.38 1.35 -16.52
CA ASP A 139 -16.81 1.08 -16.41
C ASP A 139 -17.67 2.34 -16.60
N VAL A 140 -17.18 3.51 -16.15
CA VAL A 140 -17.86 4.81 -16.34
C VAL A 140 -17.67 5.28 -17.77
N GLU A 141 -16.43 5.30 -18.28
CA GLU A 141 -16.10 5.71 -19.64
C GLU A 141 -16.88 4.90 -20.68
N LYS A 142 -16.95 3.57 -20.51
CA LYS A 142 -17.74 2.70 -21.40
C LYS A 142 -19.22 3.08 -21.41
N LEU A 143 -19.77 3.46 -20.27
CA LEU A 143 -21.18 3.80 -20.17
C LEU A 143 -21.45 5.20 -20.78
N GLU A 144 -20.56 6.15 -20.55
CA GLU A 144 -20.61 7.48 -21.17
C GLU A 144 -20.50 7.37 -22.71
N TYR A 145 -19.55 6.57 -23.21
CA TYR A 145 -19.44 6.27 -24.64
C TYR A 145 -20.73 5.67 -25.22
N LEU A 146 -21.32 4.67 -24.55
CA LEU A 146 -22.57 4.05 -25.03
C LEU A 146 -23.74 5.03 -25.02
N MET A 147 -23.80 5.94 -24.05
CA MET A 147 -24.80 7.01 -24.03
C MET A 147 -24.66 7.93 -25.24
N GLU A 148 -23.46 8.46 -25.49
CA GLU A 148 -23.16 9.33 -26.63
C GLU A 148 -23.51 8.66 -27.97
N HIS A 149 -23.21 7.38 -28.13
CA HIS A 149 -23.50 6.64 -29.37
C HIS A 149 -24.97 6.25 -29.50
N SER A 150 -25.68 6.03 -28.39
CA SER A 150 -27.13 5.82 -28.41
C SER A 150 -27.91 7.10 -28.71
N GLU A 151 -27.37 8.26 -28.35
CA GLU A 151 -27.90 9.58 -28.70
C GLU A 151 -27.60 9.93 -30.17
N ALA A 152 -26.42 9.54 -30.69
CA ALA A 152 -26.04 9.74 -32.09
C ALA A 152 -26.79 8.84 -33.10
N LEU A 153 -27.52 7.82 -32.61
CA LEU A 153 -28.36 6.93 -33.41
C LEU A 153 -29.85 7.37 -33.45
N ARG A 154 -30.21 8.46 -32.78
CA ARG A 154 -31.51 9.14 -32.92
C ARG A 154 -31.45 10.21 -34.01
#